data_AF-A0A396ZTL4-F1
#
_entry.id   AF-A0A396ZTL4-F1
#
_cell.length_a   1.000
_cell.length_b   1.000
_cell.length_c   1.000
_cell.angle_alpha   90.00
_cell.angle_beta   90.00
_cell.angle_gamma   90.00
#
_symmetry.space_group_name_H-M   'P 1'
#
loop_
_entity.id
_entity.type
_entity.pdbx_description
1 polymer ?
#
loop_
_entity_poly.entity_id
_entity_poly.type
_entity_poly.pdbx_seq_one_letter_code
_entity_poly.pdbx_strand_id
1 'polypeptide(L)'
;MLNSRVDGFQNMYACHSTMAPVRRNKISPQKKPRRRYTHAMKRQMVAKMLEASTRGLEAETGIPKSNLSRWVQQKDKLLSFDGNMKRFNLDGAGRPEEIPDTTALTAFKLREAERAMTCTHLVNYLKRQHRQWLDTYLGEKHSGYQTLLRLLQTFCWTARLHASKTH
;
A
#
# COMPACT_ATOMS: atom_id res chain seq x y z
N MET A 1 3.22 15.28 -45.28
CA MET A 1 3.86 14.13 -44.60
C MET A 1 4.93 14.67 -43.66
N LEU A 2 4.67 14.73 -42.37
CA LEU A 2 5.68 15.07 -41.35
C LEU A 2 5.71 13.90 -40.37
N ASN A 3 6.78 13.11 -40.47
CA ASN A 3 7.06 12.01 -39.58
C ASN A 3 8.51 12.18 -39.14
N SER A 4 8.72 12.41 -37.84
CA SER A 4 9.86 11.95 -37.01
C SER A 4 10.03 12.95 -35.84
N ARG A 5 9.60 12.67 -34.60
CA ARG A 5 9.89 11.56 -33.68
C ARG A 5 11.11 11.86 -32.79
N VAL A 6 10.76 12.47 -31.65
CA VAL A 6 11.28 12.22 -30.28
C VAL A 6 12.80 12.16 -30.07
N ASP A 7 13.42 13.32 -29.91
CA ASP A 7 14.66 13.45 -29.14
C ASP A 7 14.34 13.98 -27.74
N GLY A 8 14.59 13.18 -26.71
CA GLY A 8 14.40 13.64 -25.33
C GLY A 8 14.36 12.58 -24.22
N PHE A 9 14.59 11.29 -24.50
CA PHE A 9 14.50 10.24 -23.47
C PHE A 9 15.74 9.34 -23.35
N GLN A 10 16.93 9.86 -23.69
CA GLN A 10 18.16 9.07 -23.66
C GLN A 10 19.05 9.29 -22.42
N ASN A 11 18.57 9.97 -21.36
CA ASN A 11 19.43 10.30 -20.20
C ASN A 11 18.90 9.82 -18.83
N MET A 12 18.48 8.56 -18.74
CA MET A 12 18.21 7.91 -17.44
C MET A 12 18.86 6.52 -17.28
N TYR A 13 19.71 6.10 -18.22
CA TYR A 13 20.36 4.77 -18.21
C TYR A 13 21.86 4.84 -17.89
N ALA A 14 22.26 5.63 -16.89
CA ALA A 14 23.62 5.66 -16.37
C ALA A 14 23.66 5.42 -14.85
N CYS A 15 23.06 4.32 -14.37
CA CYS A 15 23.14 3.95 -12.95
C CYS A 15 23.25 2.44 -12.71
N HIS A 16 23.91 1.71 -13.62
CA HIS A 16 24.39 0.36 -13.35
C HIS A 16 25.93 0.38 -13.27
N SER A 17 26.45 -0.10 -12.13
CA SER A 17 27.85 -0.07 -11.65
C SER A 17 28.17 1.24 -10.91
N THR A 18 28.43 1.34 -9.61
CA THR A 18 29.01 0.41 -8.62
C THR A 18 28.50 0.82 -7.23
N MET A 19 27.46 0.17 -6.71
CA MET A 19 27.18 0.24 -5.27
C MET A 19 27.94 -0.91 -4.60
N ALA A 20 29.09 -0.59 -4.00
CA ALA A 20 29.70 -1.46 -3.00
C ALA A 20 28.60 -1.85 -1.98
N PRO A 21 28.57 -3.09 -1.47
CA PRO A 21 27.58 -3.49 -0.51
C PRO A 21 27.78 -2.62 0.73
N VAL A 22 26.89 -1.64 0.93
CA VAL A 22 26.79 -0.92 2.19
C VAL A 22 26.48 -1.99 3.22
N ARG A 23 27.49 -2.43 3.96
CA ARG A 23 27.28 -3.21 5.17
C ARG A 23 26.38 -2.35 6.05
N ARG A 24 25.09 -2.69 6.12
CA ARG A 24 24.16 -2.15 7.11
C ARG A 24 24.63 -2.63 8.48
N ASN A 25 25.70 -2.06 8.98
CA ASN A 25 26.09 -2.21 10.36
C ASN A 25 25.17 -1.34 11.21
N LYS A 26 24.75 -1.93 12.33
CA LYS A 26 23.84 -1.44 13.36
C LYS A 26 22.36 -1.77 13.08
N ILE A 27 22.02 -3.05 13.26
CA ILE A 27 20.76 -3.40 13.92
C ILE A 27 20.77 -2.61 15.24
N SER A 28 19.97 -1.54 15.31
CA SER A 28 19.78 -0.82 16.58
C SER A 28 19.35 -1.83 17.64
N PRO A 29 19.78 -1.70 18.91
CA PRO A 29 19.30 -2.58 19.97
C PRO A 29 17.77 -2.67 19.87
N GLN A 30 17.27 -3.91 19.80
CA GLN A 30 15.93 -4.25 19.34
C GLN A 30 14.88 -3.32 19.94
N LYS A 31 14.33 -2.40 19.12
CA LYS A 31 13.16 -1.63 19.54
C LYS A 31 12.06 -2.64 19.87
N LYS A 32 11.51 -2.58 21.09
CA LYS A 32 10.37 -3.42 21.48
C LYS A 32 9.33 -3.40 20.36
N PRO A 33 8.85 -4.55 19.87
CA PRO A 33 7.85 -4.60 18.82
C PRO A 33 6.69 -3.68 19.15
N ARG A 34 6.30 -2.82 18.19
CA ARG A 34 5.15 -1.94 18.37
C ARG A 34 3.92 -2.78 18.70
N ARG A 35 3.32 -2.53 19.87
CA ARG A 35 2.08 -3.19 20.28
C ARG A 35 0.97 -2.85 19.29
N ARG A 36 0.34 -3.87 18.71
CA ARG A 36 -0.82 -3.73 17.82
C ARG A 36 -2.07 -4.07 18.60
N TYR A 37 -3.14 -3.31 18.39
CA TYR A 37 -4.42 -3.51 19.04
C TYR A 37 -5.45 -3.96 18.02
N THR A 38 -6.17 -5.02 18.33
CA THR A 38 -7.26 -5.55 17.50
C THR A 38 -8.46 -4.61 17.54
N HIS A 39 -9.31 -4.68 16.53
CA HIS A 39 -10.58 -3.96 16.50
C HIS A 39 -11.45 -4.24 17.72
N ALA A 40 -11.52 -5.50 18.16
CA ALA A 40 -12.23 -5.87 19.39
C ALA A 40 -11.76 -5.03 20.59
N MET A 41 -10.44 -4.95 20.79
CA MET A 41 -9.85 -4.18 21.88
C MET A 41 -10.17 -2.69 21.74
N LYS A 42 -10.04 -2.13 20.54
CA LYS A 42 -10.35 -0.71 20.30
C LYS A 42 -11.81 -0.39 20.59
N ARG A 43 -12.74 -1.22 20.13
CA ARG A 43 -14.18 -1.06 20.37
C ARG A 43 -14.51 -1.17 21.85
N GLN A 44 -13.96 -2.15 22.55
CA GLN A 44 -14.13 -2.31 23.98
C GLN A 44 -13.64 -1.07 24.75
N MET A 45 -12.48 -0.52 24.37
CA MET A 45 -11.95 0.69 25.00
C MET A 45 -12.81 1.91 24.69
N VAL A 46 -13.34 2.05 23.47
CA VAL A 46 -14.28 3.12 23.12
C VAL A 46 -15.54 3.03 23.98
N ALA A 47 -16.11 1.84 24.15
CA ALA A 47 -17.27 1.65 25.04
C ALA A 47 -16.93 2.01 26.50
N LYS A 48 -15.80 1.52 27.03
CA LYS A 48 -15.35 1.87 28.39
C LYS A 48 -15.09 3.37 28.58
N MET A 49 -14.62 4.08 27.55
CA MET A 49 -14.36 5.53 27.61
C MET A 49 -15.64 6.38 27.62
N LEU A 50 -16.80 5.83 27.27
CA LEU A 50 -18.08 6.52 27.47
C LEU A 50 -18.47 6.54 28.96
N GLU A 51 -18.03 5.55 29.73
CA GLU A 51 -18.39 5.37 31.14
C GLU A 51 -17.28 5.83 32.11
N ALA A 52 -16.02 5.92 31.65
CA ALA A 52 -14.87 6.15 32.51
C ALA A 52 -13.85 7.14 31.93
N SER A 53 -13.07 7.76 32.83
CA SER A 53 -12.00 8.68 32.42
C SER A 53 -10.82 7.97 31.75
N THR A 54 -10.22 8.61 30.74
CA THR A 54 -9.07 8.08 29.98
C THR A 54 -7.85 7.79 30.87
N ARG A 55 -7.67 8.54 31.96
CA ARG A 55 -6.56 8.36 32.91
C ARG A 55 -6.68 7.04 33.68
N GLY A 56 -7.89 6.67 34.10
CA GLY A 56 -8.13 5.40 34.79
C GLY A 56 -7.86 4.20 33.87
N LEU A 57 -8.30 4.29 32.61
CA LEU A 57 -8.11 3.23 31.63
C LEU A 57 -6.65 3.04 31.22
N GLU A 58 -5.85 4.11 31.13
CA GLU A 58 -4.40 3.98 30.89
C GLU A 58 -3.72 3.21 32.02
N ALA A 59 -4.06 3.50 33.28
CA ALA A 59 -3.50 2.79 34.43
C ALA A 59 -3.92 1.31 34.47
N GLU A 60 -5.18 1.01 34.16
CA GLU A 60 -5.73 -0.36 34.14
C GLU A 60 -5.15 -1.21 33.00
N THR A 61 -5.05 -0.64 31.79
CA THR A 61 -4.76 -1.41 30.56
C THR A 61 -3.32 -1.27 30.06
N GLY A 62 -2.59 -0.27 30.57
CA GLY A 62 -1.28 0.13 30.04
C GLY A 62 -1.34 0.65 28.61
N ILE A 63 -2.52 1.01 28.09
CA ILE A 63 -2.68 1.57 26.75
C ILE A 63 -2.41 3.09 26.84
N PRO A 64 -1.48 3.62 26.04
CA PRO A 64 -1.17 5.04 26.06
C PRO A 64 -2.41 5.90 25.81
N LYS A 65 -2.55 6.99 26.57
CA LYS A 65 -3.60 8.02 26.36
C LYS A 65 -3.76 8.46 24.90
N SER A 66 -2.67 8.58 24.17
CA SER A 66 -2.68 8.98 22.75
C SER A 66 -3.40 7.99 21.84
N ASN A 67 -3.35 6.68 22.15
CA ASN A 67 -4.13 5.67 21.42
C ASN A 67 -5.60 5.74 21.81
N LEU A 68 -5.89 5.84 23.11
CA LEU A 68 -7.25 5.95 23.63
C LEU A 68 -7.98 7.16 23.03
N SER A 69 -7.37 8.34 23.10
CA SER A 69 -7.91 9.58 22.52
C SER A 69 -8.15 9.45 21.01
N ARG A 70 -7.18 8.90 20.25
CA ARG A 70 -7.36 8.66 18.81
C ARG A 70 -8.55 7.74 18.52
N TRP A 71 -8.77 6.70 19.33
CA TRP A 71 -9.90 5.79 19.09
C TRP A 71 -11.24 6.42 19.42
N VAL A 72 -11.34 7.29 20.42
CA VAL A 72 -12.55 8.09 20.65
C VAL A 72 -12.86 8.99 19.46
N GLN A 73 -11.85 9.62 18.87
CA GLN A 73 -12.02 10.40 17.63
C GLN A 73 -12.50 9.55 16.45
N GLN A 74 -12.23 8.25 16.46
CA GLN A 74 -12.64 7.28 15.44
C GLN A 74 -13.84 6.43 15.88
N LYS A 75 -14.57 6.84 16.94
CA LYS A 75 -15.61 6.02 17.58
C LYS A 75 -16.66 5.53 16.58
N ASP A 76 -17.13 6.40 15.69
CA ASP A 76 -18.24 6.06 14.80
C ASP A 76 -17.80 4.96 13.83
N LYS A 77 -16.59 5.08 13.27
CA LYS A 77 -15.97 4.06 12.41
C LYS A 77 -15.71 2.75 13.15
N LEU A 78 -15.30 2.82 14.42
CA LEU A 78 -15.02 1.63 15.23
C LEU A 78 -16.30 0.90 15.65
N LEU A 79 -17.37 1.64 15.94
CA LEU A 79 -18.67 1.10 16.32
C LEU A 79 -19.43 0.55 15.11
N SER A 80 -19.37 1.24 13.96
CA SER A 80 -20.03 0.82 12.71
C SER A 80 -19.30 -0.27 11.94
N PHE A 81 -18.09 -0.67 12.35
CA PHE A 81 -17.29 -1.66 11.63
C PHE A 81 -17.89 -3.08 11.72
N ASP A 82 -18.28 -3.66 10.60
CA ASP A 82 -18.86 -5.02 10.53
C ASP A 82 -17.86 -6.09 10.04
N GLY A 83 -16.57 -5.74 9.98
CA GLY A 83 -15.53 -6.65 9.50
C GLY A 83 -14.97 -7.60 10.57
N ASN A 84 -13.92 -8.33 10.21
CA ASN A 84 -13.23 -9.23 11.14
C ASN A 84 -12.57 -8.46 12.32
N MET A 85 -13.07 -8.68 13.53
CA MET A 85 -12.61 -8.06 14.78
C MET A 85 -11.16 -8.37 15.19
N LYS A 86 -10.55 -9.42 14.63
CA LYS A 86 -9.13 -9.76 14.85
C LYS A 86 -8.18 -8.89 14.03
N ARG A 87 -8.67 -8.11 13.06
CA ARG A 87 -7.85 -7.19 12.25
C ARG A 87 -7.39 -5.99 13.10
N PHE A 88 -6.26 -5.41 12.71
CA PHE A 88 -5.63 -4.29 13.43
C PHE A 88 -5.95 -2.91 12.84
N ASN A 89 -6.33 -2.83 11.56
CA ASN A 89 -6.55 -1.57 10.85
C ASN A 89 -8.04 -1.35 10.58
N LEU A 90 -8.50 -0.10 10.74
CA LEU A 90 -9.88 0.33 10.46
C LEU A 90 -10.22 0.10 9.00
N ASP A 91 -9.36 0.64 8.14
CA ASP A 91 -9.37 0.36 6.72
C ASP A 91 -8.48 -0.86 6.52
N GLY A 92 -9.02 -1.96 5.97
CA GLY A 92 -8.23 -3.15 5.65
C GLY A 92 -6.94 -2.72 4.97
N ALA A 93 -5.79 -3.22 5.43
CA ALA A 93 -4.45 -2.74 5.03
C ALA A 93 -4.44 -2.46 3.53
N GLY A 94 -4.51 -1.16 3.17
CA GLY A 94 -5.08 -0.65 1.93
C GLY A 94 -5.20 -1.70 0.85
N ARG A 95 -6.44 -2.17 0.57
CA ARG A 95 -6.68 -2.95 -0.64
C ARG A 95 -6.05 -2.14 -1.78
N PRO A 96 -5.12 -2.70 -2.56
CA PRO A 96 -4.55 -1.97 -3.68
C PRO A 96 -5.71 -1.45 -4.52
N GLU A 97 -5.72 -0.15 -4.76
CA GLU A 97 -6.70 0.54 -5.59
C GLU A 97 -6.83 -0.27 -6.89
N GLU A 98 -8.04 -0.69 -7.24
CA GLU A 98 -8.23 -1.63 -8.34
C GLU A 98 -7.74 -0.99 -9.63
N ILE A 99 -6.66 -1.53 -10.18
CA ILE A 99 -6.14 -1.10 -11.48
C ILE A 99 -7.25 -1.39 -12.51
N PRO A 100 -7.58 -0.43 -13.40
CA PRO A 100 -8.62 -0.64 -14.39
C PRO A 100 -8.28 -1.85 -15.26
N ASP A 101 -9.31 -2.62 -15.60
CA ASP A 101 -9.23 -3.79 -16.48
C ASP A 101 -8.08 -4.76 -16.12
N THR A 102 -8.12 -5.25 -14.87
CA THR A 102 -7.14 -6.23 -14.37
C THR A 102 -7.03 -7.48 -15.25
N THR A 103 -8.12 -7.88 -15.93
CA THR A 103 -8.16 -9.04 -16.83
C THR A 103 -7.34 -8.79 -18.08
N ALA A 104 -7.57 -7.68 -18.81
CA ALA A 104 -6.78 -7.35 -19.99
C ALA A 104 -5.32 -7.07 -19.65
N LEU A 105 -5.06 -6.43 -18.50
CA LEU A 105 -3.71 -6.19 -18.00
C LEU A 105 -2.98 -7.50 -17.66
N THR A 106 -3.69 -8.49 -17.10
CA THR A 106 -3.14 -9.82 -16.84
C THR A 106 -2.88 -10.57 -18.14
N ALA A 107 -3.75 -10.47 -19.14
CA ALA A 107 -3.53 -11.07 -20.46
C ALA A 107 -2.37 -10.40 -21.21
N PHE A 108 -2.19 -9.08 -21.08
CA PHE A 108 -1.01 -8.37 -21.58
C PHE A 108 0.26 -8.90 -20.89
N LYS A 109 0.21 -9.10 -19.57
CA LYS A 109 1.31 -9.67 -18.79
C LYS A 109 1.69 -11.09 -19.20
N LEU A 110 0.71 -11.97 -19.39
CA LEU A 110 0.93 -13.37 -19.75
C LEU A 110 1.54 -13.52 -21.15
N ARG A 111 1.11 -12.68 -22.11
CA ARG A 111 1.71 -12.63 -23.45
C ARG A 111 3.17 -12.18 -23.43
N GLU A 112 3.52 -11.28 -22.50
CA GLU A 112 4.88 -10.77 -22.33
C GLU A 112 5.69 -11.58 -21.30
N ALA A 113 5.21 -12.74 -20.81
CA ALA A 113 5.81 -13.48 -19.71
C ALA A 113 7.21 -14.04 -20.01
N GLU A 114 7.55 -14.22 -21.30
CA GLU A 114 8.91 -14.57 -21.74
C GLU A 114 9.90 -13.42 -21.55
N ARG A 115 9.40 -12.18 -21.49
CA ARG A 115 10.20 -10.98 -21.27
C ARG A 115 10.03 -10.52 -19.83
N ALA A 116 11.12 -10.09 -19.19
CA ALA A 116 11.03 -9.48 -17.88
C ALA A 116 10.22 -8.17 -17.96
N MET A 117 8.90 -8.25 -17.78
CA MET A 117 8.05 -7.07 -17.77
C MET A 117 8.46 -6.14 -16.63
N THR A 118 8.83 -4.92 -16.99
CA THR A 118 9.17 -3.87 -16.04
C THR A 118 7.97 -2.97 -15.75
N CYS A 119 8.00 -2.21 -14.64
CA CYS A 119 6.97 -1.23 -14.30
C CYS A 119 6.72 -0.22 -15.45
N THR A 120 7.74 0.08 -16.25
CA THR A 120 7.64 0.95 -17.43
C THR A 120 6.64 0.44 -18.46
N HIS A 121 6.60 -0.87 -18.71
CA HIS A 121 5.67 -1.47 -19.67
C HIS A 121 4.21 -1.30 -19.21
N LEU A 122 3.96 -1.51 -17.91
CA LEU A 122 2.64 -1.33 -17.30
C LEU A 122 2.20 0.13 -17.29
N VAL A 123 3.11 1.06 -16.97
CA VAL A 123 2.81 2.50 -17.06
C VAL A 123 2.47 2.90 -18.50
N ASN A 124 3.21 2.38 -19.50
CA ASN A 124 2.92 2.65 -20.90
C ASN A 124 1.58 2.07 -21.36
N TYR A 125 1.21 0.88 -20.88
CA TYR A 125 -0.12 0.31 -21.09
C TYR A 125 -1.20 1.23 -20.53
N LEU A 126 -1.07 1.65 -19.26
CA LEU A 126 -2.02 2.54 -18.60
C LEU A 126 -2.13 3.89 -19.31
N LYS A 127 -1.02 4.46 -19.78
CA LYS A 127 -1.03 5.69 -20.59
C LYS A 127 -1.80 5.55 -21.90
N ARG A 128 -1.80 4.37 -22.52
CA ARG A 128 -2.45 4.11 -23.80
C ARG A 128 -3.93 3.79 -23.65
N GLN A 129 -4.27 2.97 -22.65
CA GLN A 129 -5.63 2.41 -22.51
C GLN A 129 -6.46 3.08 -21.40
N HIS A 130 -5.81 3.68 -20.40
CA HIS A 130 -6.48 4.19 -19.19
C HIS A 130 -5.91 5.55 -18.75
N ARG A 131 -5.72 6.46 -19.72
CA ARG A 131 -5.09 7.77 -19.48
C ARG A 131 -5.84 8.63 -18.47
N GLN A 132 -7.17 8.73 -18.61
CA GLN A 132 -8.01 9.50 -17.69
C GLN A 132 -7.89 8.97 -16.26
N TRP A 133 -7.96 7.65 -16.08
CA TRP A 133 -7.77 7.03 -14.77
C TRP A 133 -6.39 7.33 -14.20
N LEU A 134 -5.34 7.26 -15.03
CA LEU A 134 -3.98 7.55 -14.60
C LEU A 134 -3.82 9.01 -14.16
N ASP A 135 -4.42 9.96 -14.89
CA ASP A 135 -4.35 11.38 -14.57
C ASP A 135 -5.12 11.70 -13.27
N THR A 136 -6.32 11.12 -13.09
CA THR A 136 -7.08 11.21 -11.83
C THR A 136 -6.28 10.63 -10.67
N TYR A 137 -5.74 9.42 -10.83
CA TYR A 137 -4.95 8.74 -9.81
C TYR A 137 -3.71 9.57 -9.40
N LEU A 138 -2.99 10.16 -10.36
CA LEU A 138 -1.83 10.98 -10.08
C LEU A 138 -2.19 12.32 -9.42
N GLY A 139 -3.33 12.91 -9.78
CA GLY A 139 -3.81 14.18 -9.21
C GLY A 139 -4.29 14.08 -7.77
N GLU A 140 -4.84 12.94 -7.35
CA GLU A 140 -5.38 12.76 -5.99
C GLU A 140 -4.31 12.44 -4.93
N LYS A 141 -3.16 11.87 -5.32
CA LYS A 141 -2.17 11.40 -4.34
C LYS A 141 -1.02 12.39 -4.19
N HIS A 142 -0.68 12.74 -2.94
CA HIS A 142 0.46 13.58 -2.55
C HIS A 142 1.86 13.01 -2.92
N SER A 143 1.92 11.91 -3.68
CA SER A 143 3.12 11.32 -4.30
C SER A 143 2.71 10.32 -5.40
N GLY A 144 1.88 10.77 -6.35
CA GLY A 144 1.21 9.94 -7.36
C GLY A 144 2.10 8.91 -8.04
N TYR A 145 3.29 9.28 -8.51
CA TYR A 145 4.16 8.34 -9.22
C TYR A 145 4.76 7.25 -8.32
N GLN A 146 5.17 7.60 -7.10
CA GLN A 146 5.74 6.63 -6.15
C GLN A 146 4.68 5.63 -5.65
N THR A 147 3.46 6.12 -5.44
CA THR A 147 2.32 5.28 -5.07
C THR A 147 1.88 4.38 -6.24
N LEU A 148 1.87 4.90 -7.47
CA LEU A 148 1.63 4.13 -8.69
C LEU A 148 2.64 2.98 -8.87
N LEU A 149 3.93 3.24 -8.71
CA LEU A 149 4.96 2.20 -8.82
C LEU A 149 4.76 1.07 -7.80
N ARG A 150 4.42 1.41 -6.55
CA ARG A 150 4.13 0.41 -5.50
C ARG A 150 2.87 -0.42 -5.83
N LEU A 151 1.85 0.23 -6.39
CA LEU A 151 0.63 -0.44 -6.85
C LEU A 151 0.94 -1.46 -7.95
N LEU A 152 1.70 -1.06 -8.97
CA LEU A 152 2.12 -1.92 -10.07
C LEU A 152 3.06 -3.06 -9.62
N GLN A 153 3.98 -2.80 -8.69
CA GLN A 153 4.84 -3.84 -8.10
C GLN A 153 4.02 -4.89 -7.34
N THR A 154 3.02 -4.46 -6.58
CA THR A 154 2.13 -5.35 -5.83
C THR A 154 1.27 -6.18 -6.77
N PHE A 155 0.77 -5.57 -7.86
CA PHE A 155 0.08 -6.30 -8.94
C PHE A 155 0.99 -7.36 -9.59
N CYS A 156 2.24 -7.00 -9.89
CA CYS A 156 3.22 -7.95 -10.45
C CYS A 156 3.47 -9.15 -9.52
N TRP A 157 3.59 -8.90 -8.22
CA TRP A 157 3.82 -9.93 -7.20
C TRP A 157 2.62 -10.85 -6.99
N THR A 158 1.42 -10.27 -6.83
CA THR A 158 0.18 -11.02 -6.58
C THR A 158 -0.19 -11.93 -7.73
N ALA A 159 -0.13 -11.46 -8.98
CA ALA A 159 -0.41 -12.29 -10.16
C ALA A 159 0.62 -13.43 -10.36
N ARG A 160 1.88 -13.27 -9.88
CA ARG A 160 2.88 -14.35 -9.91
C ARG A 160 2.52 -15.49 -8.96
N LEU A 161 1.91 -15.19 -7.80
CA LEU A 161 1.51 -16.20 -6.82
C LEU A 161 0.26 -17.00 -7.23
N HIS A 162 -0.60 -16.46 -8.10
CA HIS A 162 -1.74 -17.19 -8.64
C HIS A 162 -1.34 -18.21 -9.72
N ALA A 163 -0.31 -17.90 -10.54
CA ALA A 163 0.21 -18.82 -11.55
C ALA A 163 0.96 -20.04 -10.96
N SER A 164 1.48 -19.93 -9.73
CA SER A 164 2.18 -21.04 -9.06
C SER A 164 1.28 -21.95 -8.23
N LYS A 165 -0.05 -21.72 -8.20
CA LYS A 165 -1.01 -22.52 -7.43
C LYS A 165 -1.93 -23.40 -8.31
N THR A 166 -1.69 -23.41 -9.61
CA THR A 166 -2.44 -24.21 -10.59
C THR A 166 -1.59 -25.36 -11.14
N HIS A 167 -0.81 -26.01 -10.28
CA HIS A 167 -0.14 -27.28 -10.54
C HIS A 167 -0.20 -28.13 -9.29
#